data_AF-A0A959DMY2-F1
#
_entry.id   AF-A0A959DMY2-F1
#
_cell.length_a   1.000
_cell.length_b   1.000
_cell.length_c   1.000
_cell.angle_alpha   90.00
_cell.angle_beta   90.00
_cell.angle_gamma   90.00
#
_symmetry.space_group_name_H-M   'P 1'
#
loop_
_entity.id
_entity.type
_entity.pdbx_description
1 polymer ?
#
loop_
_entity_poly.entity_id
_entity_poly.type
_entity_poly.pdbx_seq_one_letter_code
_entity_poly.pdbx_strand_id
1 'polypeptide(L)'
;MTYEASIRQWQHERLVSLTRPDGWVTLVGLYPLEEGTQCFGSDSLCPVRFPAGTPSEMGTMTVQRETVDMHINSGIDVEVNGTSVQDIRLEPTDTTYVCSFASYQWFLINRGGHFLVRIRDTEHPARKTLKDIPYFPIDSHWRFQATFHPYDTLRTVPLPNALDMIVDNSSPGYLSFTYQGNTYQLIVLDGGPDELFLLFYDETSGMDTYGGGRYLYTKKPVDGNTVVLDFNQAYNPPCAFTTFATCLLPPLENRLPFPVTAGEKDPHFLTH
;
A
#
# COMPACT_ATOMS: atom_id res chain seq x y z
N MET A 1 -20.82 -18.28 -11.67
CA MET A 1 -19.71 -17.57 -12.34
C MET A 1 -18.58 -18.58 -12.53
N THR A 2 -17.93 -18.65 -13.69
CA THR A 2 -16.79 -19.56 -13.90
C THR A 2 -15.56 -19.06 -13.12
N TYR A 3 -14.58 -19.93 -12.89
CA TYR A 3 -13.32 -19.55 -12.25
C TYR A 3 -12.62 -18.39 -12.99
N GLU A 4 -12.44 -18.53 -14.30
CA GLU A 4 -11.81 -17.49 -15.13
C GLU A 4 -12.58 -16.16 -15.06
N ALA A 5 -13.93 -16.20 -15.11
CA ALA A 5 -14.74 -15.00 -14.96
C ALA A 5 -14.55 -14.33 -13.58
N SER A 6 -14.37 -15.12 -12.51
CA SER A 6 -14.09 -14.57 -11.19
C SER A 6 -12.72 -13.88 -11.11
N ILE A 7 -11.69 -14.42 -11.77
CA ILE A 7 -10.38 -13.78 -11.84
C ILE A 7 -10.44 -12.50 -12.69
N ARG A 8 -11.13 -12.51 -13.82
CA ARG A 8 -11.32 -11.30 -14.65
C ARG A 8 -12.08 -10.20 -13.91
N GLN A 9 -13.09 -10.57 -13.11
CA GLN A 9 -13.79 -9.62 -12.25
C GLN A 9 -12.85 -9.01 -11.21
N TRP A 10 -12.04 -9.83 -10.55
CA TRP A 10 -11.02 -9.35 -9.60
C TRP A 10 -9.99 -8.42 -10.28
N GLN A 11 -9.52 -8.75 -11.48
CA GLN A 11 -8.61 -7.88 -12.27
C GLN A 11 -9.24 -6.52 -12.58
N HIS A 12 -10.54 -6.50 -12.93
CA HIS A 12 -11.27 -5.26 -13.15
C HIS A 12 -11.38 -4.43 -11.87
N GLU A 13 -11.79 -5.04 -10.75
CA GLU A 13 -11.89 -4.39 -9.44
C GLU A 13 -10.54 -3.83 -8.99
N ARG A 14 -9.46 -4.56 -9.26
CA ARG A 14 -8.09 -4.14 -9.00
C ARG A 14 -7.72 -2.86 -9.74
N LEU A 15 -7.95 -2.78 -11.05
CA LEU A 15 -7.73 -1.57 -11.83
C LEU A 15 -8.61 -0.39 -11.34
N VAL A 16 -9.89 -0.66 -11.04
CA VAL A 16 -10.80 0.36 -10.50
C VAL A 16 -10.27 0.88 -9.16
N SER A 17 -9.80 0.01 -8.26
CA SER A 17 -9.25 0.41 -6.96
C SER A 17 -8.07 1.38 -7.08
N LEU A 18 -7.20 1.17 -8.07
CA LEU A 18 -6.04 2.02 -8.32
C LEU A 18 -6.42 3.40 -8.88
N THR A 19 -7.47 3.47 -9.69
CA THR A 19 -7.85 4.67 -10.48
C THR A 19 -8.98 5.51 -9.86
N ARG A 20 -9.53 5.08 -8.72
CA ARG A 20 -10.45 5.89 -7.91
C ARG A 20 -9.80 7.20 -7.42
N PRO A 21 -10.59 8.22 -7.02
CA PRO A 21 -10.08 9.48 -6.46
C PRO A 21 -9.14 9.29 -5.25
N ASP A 22 -9.38 8.25 -4.45
CA ASP A 22 -8.59 7.85 -3.28
C ASP A 22 -7.55 6.76 -3.58
N GLY A 23 -7.42 6.35 -4.85
CA GLY A 23 -6.55 5.27 -5.30
C GLY A 23 -5.06 5.63 -5.33
N TRP A 24 -4.19 4.62 -5.44
CA TRP A 24 -2.75 4.82 -5.29
C TRP A 24 -2.09 5.68 -6.38
N VAL A 25 -2.67 5.74 -7.59
CA VAL A 25 -2.11 6.56 -8.69
C VAL A 25 -2.37 8.06 -8.53
N THR A 26 -3.13 8.45 -7.49
CA THR A 26 -3.42 9.86 -7.19
C THR A 26 -2.42 10.48 -6.23
N LEU A 27 -1.53 9.70 -5.62
CA LEU A 27 -0.52 10.26 -4.75
C LEU A 27 0.44 11.16 -5.54
N VAL A 28 0.70 12.35 -5.02
CA VAL A 28 1.54 13.39 -5.64
C VAL A 28 2.63 13.93 -4.71
N GLY A 29 2.75 13.37 -3.51
CA GLY A 29 3.79 13.78 -2.57
C GLY A 29 3.81 12.96 -1.28
N LEU A 30 5.00 12.88 -0.70
CA LEU A 30 5.27 12.31 0.61
C LEU A 30 6.37 13.15 1.25
N TYR A 31 6.06 13.87 2.32
CA TYR A 31 6.98 14.83 2.94
C TYR A 31 7.23 14.46 4.40
N PRO A 32 8.49 14.30 4.83
CA PRO A 32 8.79 14.10 6.25
C PRO A 32 8.47 15.38 7.04
N LEU A 33 8.04 15.18 8.29
CA LEU A 33 7.92 16.24 9.28
C LEU A 33 9.01 16.06 10.34
N GLU A 34 9.66 17.17 10.69
CA GLU A 34 10.67 17.28 11.73
C GLU A 34 10.05 17.88 13.00
N GLU A 35 10.74 17.74 14.13
CA GLU A 35 10.30 18.36 15.38
C GLU A 35 10.32 19.89 15.27
N GLY A 36 9.27 20.55 15.77
CA GLY A 36 9.11 22.01 15.69
C GLY A 36 8.16 22.47 14.58
N THR A 37 8.18 23.77 14.28
CA THR A 37 7.25 24.42 13.34
C THR A 37 7.83 24.52 11.95
N GLN A 38 7.08 24.05 10.95
CA GLN A 38 7.42 24.12 9.53
C GLN A 38 6.25 24.75 8.76
N CYS A 39 6.54 25.59 7.76
CA CYS A 39 5.51 26.01 6.83
C CYS A 39 5.22 24.92 5.79
N PHE A 40 3.99 24.92 5.28
CA PHE A 40 3.57 24.09 4.17
C PHE A 40 2.80 24.90 3.12
N GLY A 41 2.89 24.46 1.87
CA GLY A 41 2.33 25.14 0.71
C GLY A 41 3.22 24.94 -0.52
N SER A 42 2.90 25.59 -1.65
CA SER A 42 3.65 25.41 -2.90
C SER A 42 4.94 26.23 -3.01
N ASP A 43 5.21 27.13 -2.05
CA ASP A 43 6.44 27.92 -2.01
C ASP A 43 7.69 27.02 -1.91
N SER A 44 8.70 27.32 -2.72
CA SER A 44 9.98 26.61 -2.70
C SER A 44 10.76 26.75 -1.40
N LEU A 45 10.48 27.77 -0.59
CA LEU A 45 11.09 28.00 0.71
C LEU A 45 10.42 27.20 1.82
N CYS A 46 9.24 26.61 1.58
CA CYS A 46 8.58 25.78 2.58
C CYS A 46 9.16 24.36 2.61
N PRO A 47 9.57 23.86 3.80
CA PRO A 47 10.08 22.50 3.93
C PRO A 47 9.06 21.44 3.49
N VAL A 48 7.77 21.67 3.78
CA VAL A 48 6.67 20.80 3.36
C VAL A 48 6.07 21.37 2.07
N ARG A 49 6.78 21.14 0.96
CA ARG A 49 6.46 21.74 -0.32
C ARG A 49 5.37 20.98 -1.07
N PHE A 50 4.13 21.43 -0.97
CA PHE A 50 3.01 20.87 -1.72
C PHE A 50 3.07 21.17 -3.22
N PRO A 51 2.31 20.44 -4.06
CA PRO A 51 2.28 20.67 -5.49
C PRO A 51 1.86 22.10 -5.86
N ALA A 52 2.31 22.58 -7.03
CA ALA A 52 2.10 23.97 -7.48
C ALA A 52 0.62 24.42 -7.60
N GLY A 53 -0.34 23.49 -7.59
CA GLY A 53 -1.77 23.80 -7.58
C GLY A 53 -2.32 24.23 -6.21
N THR A 54 -1.53 24.15 -5.14
CA THR A 54 -1.91 24.67 -3.81
C THR A 54 -1.44 26.11 -3.61
N PRO A 55 -2.02 26.87 -2.67
CA PRO A 55 -1.50 28.19 -2.28
C PRO A 55 -0.01 28.12 -1.87
N SER A 56 0.73 29.21 -2.08
CA SER A 56 2.17 29.28 -1.80
C SER A 56 2.48 29.07 -0.31
N GLU A 57 1.70 29.73 0.55
CA GLU A 57 1.80 29.64 2.00
C GLU A 57 0.45 29.21 2.57
N MET A 58 0.25 27.89 2.72
CA MET A 58 -1.00 27.36 3.25
C MET A 58 -1.12 27.54 4.76
N GLY A 59 0.00 27.50 5.48
CA GLY A 59 0.05 27.66 6.92
C GLY A 59 1.25 26.94 7.51
N THR A 60 1.11 26.48 8.75
CA THR A 60 2.20 25.82 9.49
C THR A 60 1.75 24.51 10.13
N MET A 61 2.66 23.54 10.18
CA MET A 61 2.54 22.32 10.97
C MET A 61 3.60 22.34 12.06
N THR A 62 3.20 22.13 13.31
CA THR A 62 4.10 22.07 14.46
C THR A 62 4.06 20.67 15.06
N VAL A 63 5.16 19.94 14.92
CA VAL A 63 5.30 18.61 15.52
C VAL A 63 5.70 18.76 16.98
N GLN A 64 4.91 18.19 17.88
CA GLN A 64 5.19 18.13 19.31
C GLN A 64 4.88 16.72 19.83
N ARG A 65 5.93 16.01 20.26
CA ARG A 65 5.83 14.63 20.75
C ARG A 65 5.10 13.74 19.72
N GLU A 66 3.91 13.27 20.08
CA GLU A 66 3.11 12.33 19.29
C GLU A 66 2.02 13.02 18.46
N THR A 67 1.99 14.36 18.44
CA THR A 67 0.94 15.17 17.80
C THR A 67 1.50 16.19 16.84
N VAL A 68 0.65 16.63 15.90
CA VAL A 68 0.95 17.71 14.95
C VAL A 68 -0.15 18.75 15.04
N ASP A 69 0.19 19.96 15.47
CA ASP A 69 -0.71 21.10 15.46
C ASP A 69 -0.61 21.80 14.09
N MET A 70 -1.71 21.82 13.34
CA MET A 70 -1.79 22.45 12.02
C MET A 70 -2.60 23.75 12.11
N HIS A 71 -2.00 24.84 11.65
CA HIS A 71 -2.62 26.16 11.50
C HIS A 71 -2.73 26.51 10.01
N ILE A 72 -3.88 27.03 9.60
CA ILE A 72 -4.20 27.41 8.22
C ILE A 72 -4.25 28.94 8.12
N ASN A 73 -3.54 29.50 7.14
CA ASN A 73 -3.51 30.94 6.91
C ASN A 73 -4.91 31.46 6.51
N SER A 74 -5.18 32.73 6.90
CA SER A 74 -6.45 33.39 6.59
C SER A 74 -6.75 33.43 5.10
N GLY A 75 -7.99 33.13 4.72
CA GLY A 75 -8.45 33.14 3.33
C GLY A 75 -8.24 31.82 2.58
N ILE A 76 -7.73 30.79 3.25
CA ILE A 76 -7.57 29.44 2.70
C ILE A 76 -8.60 28.52 3.35
N ASP A 77 -9.45 27.91 2.53
CA ASP A 77 -10.53 27.03 2.99
C ASP A 77 -10.05 25.58 3.00
N VAL A 78 -9.40 25.20 4.11
CA VAL A 78 -9.02 23.80 4.37
C VAL A 78 -10.11 23.15 5.20
N GLU A 79 -10.54 21.99 4.75
CA GLU A 79 -11.45 21.13 5.50
C GLU A 79 -10.71 19.95 6.12
N VAL A 80 -11.14 19.51 7.29
CA VAL A 80 -10.78 18.22 7.86
C VAL A 80 -12.03 17.40 8.06
N ASN A 81 -12.09 16.24 7.41
CA ASN A 81 -13.25 15.35 7.40
C ASN A 81 -14.56 16.10 7.01
N GLY A 82 -14.46 17.04 6.06
CA GLY A 82 -15.59 17.84 5.55
C GLY A 82 -15.99 19.03 6.43
N THR A 83 -15.20 19.38 7.44
CA THR A 83 -15.43 20.56 8.30
C THR A 83 -14.31 21.57 8.10
N SER A 84 -14.63 22.81 7.75
CA SER A 84 -13.63 23.89 7.60
C SER A 84 -12.95 24.19 8.95
N VAL A 85 -11.61 24.31 8.92
CA VAL A 85 -10.79 24.54 10.12
C VAL A 85 -9.71 25.60 9.86
N GLN A 86 -9.40 26.37 10.90
CA GLN A 86 -8.19 27.22 10.94
C GLN A 86 -7.09 26.62 11.80
N ASP A 87 -7.45 25.94 12.88
CA ASP A 87 -6.53 25.31 13.80
C ASP A 87 -7.03 23.90 14.11
N ILE A 88 -6.12 22.93 14.08
CA ILE A 88 -6.44 21.55 14.44
C ILE A 88 -5.22 20.83 15.00
N ARG A 89 -5.45 20.02 16.04
CA ARG A 89 -4.48 19.05 16.53
C ARG A 89 -4.74 17.70 15.86
N LEU A 90 -3.71 17.16 15.23
CA LEU A 90 -3.75 15.88 14.52
C LEU A 90 -2.89 14.86 15.26
N GLU A 91 -3.43 13.65 15.41
CA GLU A 91 -2.67 12.48 15.83
C GLU A 91 -2.31 11.69 14.56
N PRO A 92 -1.01 11.53 14.23
CA PRO A 92 -0.55 10.80 13.03
C PRO A 92 -0.88 9.30 13.10
N THR A 93 -2.14 9.00 12.78
CA THR A 93 -2.68 7.66 12.62
C THR A 93 -3.18 7.55 11.17
N ASP A 94 -2.96 6.39 10.54
CA ASP A 94 -3.30 6.23 9.13
C ASP A 94 -4.79 6.58 8.88
N THR A 95 -5.05 7.60 8.05
CA THR A 95 -6.36 8.01 7.49
C THR A 95 -7.42 8.58 8.42
N THR A 96 -7.17 8.73 9.73
CA THR A 96 -8.16 9.28 10.70
C THR A 96 -8.59 10.72 10.38
N TYR A 97 -7.64 11.53 9.92
CA TYR A 97 -7.87 12.93 9.55
C TYR A 97 -7.52 13.12 8.07
N VAL A 98 -8.55 13.28 7.25
CA VAL A 98 -8.38 13.64 5.84
C VAL A 98 -8.55 15.14 5.71
N CYS A 99 -7.44 15.82 5.50
CA CYS A 99 -7.40 17.25 5.21
C CYS A 99 -7.61 17.46 3.70
N SER A 100 -8.30 18.51 3.29
CA SER A 100 -8.55 18.77 1.87
C SER A 100 -8.57 20.25 1.51
N PHE A 101 -8.14 20.53 0.28
CA PHE A 101 -8.21 21.83 -0.38
C PHE A 101 -8.36 21.62 -1.89
N ALA A 102 -9.43 22.13 -2.50
CA ALA A 102 -9.76 21.87 -3.91
C ALA A 102 -9.73 20.35 -4.22
N SER A 103 -8.94 19.90 -5.20
CA SER A 103 -8.78 18.47 -5.51
C SER A 103 -7.77 17.75 -4.61
N TYR A 104 -6.96 18.49 -3.83
CA TYR A 104 -5.92 17.91 -2.99
C TYR A 104 -6.49 17.37 -1.69
N GLN A 105 -6.02 16.18 -1.31
CA GLN A 105 -6.25 15.60 0.00
C GLN A 105 -4.93 15.16 0.61
N TRP A 106 -4.76 15.37 1.90
CA TRP A 106 -3.59 14.87 2.62
C TRP A 106 -3.96 14.35 3.99
N PHE A 107 -3.09 13.50 4.52
CA PHE A 107 -3.19 12.93 5.85
C PHE A 107 -1.80 12.66 6.40
N LEU A 108 -1.72 12.57 7.72
CA LEU A 108 -0.48 12.26 8.42
C LEU A 108 -0.36 10.74 8.56
N ILE A 109 0.85 10.23 8.36
CA ILE A 109 1.20 8.84 8.61
C ILE A 109 2.39 8.80 9.57
N ASN A 110 2.44 7.76 10.40
CA ASN A 110 3.60 7.45 11.23
C ASN A 110 4.27 6.19 10.68
N ARG A 111 5.58 6.26 10.41
CA ARG A 111 6.41 5.12 10.01
C ARG A 111 7.63 5.07 10.93
N GLY A 112 7.66 4.10 11.83
CA GLY A 112 8.80 3.88 12.74
C GLY A 112 9.12 5.07 13.65
N GLY A 113 8.12 5.88 14.04
CA GLY A 113 8.31 7.09 14.84
C GLY A 113 8.53 8.36 14.02
N HIS A 114 8.59 8.26 12.70
CA HIS A 114 8.71 9.42 11.82
C HIS A 114 7.35 9.80 11.25
N PHE A 115 6.98 11.07 11.39
CA PHE A 115 5.74 11.60 10.81
C PHE A 115 5.97 12.05 9.37
N LEU A 116 5.03 11.70 8.50
CA LEU A 116 5.04 12.13 7.12
C LEU A 116 3.65 12.66 6.72
N VAL A 117 3.65 13.67 5.85
CA VAL A 117 2.45 14.13 5.14
C VAL A 117 2.38 13.38 3.81
N ARG A 118 1.35 12.59 3.61
CA ARG A 118 1.05 12.00 2.30
C ARG A 118 -0.05 12.81 1.64
N ILE A 119 0.21 13.30 0.43
CA ILE A 119 -0.74 14.09 -0.35
C ILE A 119 -1.12 13.38 -1.65
N ARG A 120 -2.38 13.54 -2.04
CA ARG A 120 -2.94 13.10 -3.30
C ARG A 120 -3.68 14.23 -4.00
N ASP A 121 -3.76 14.15 -5.31
CA ASP A 121 -4.66 14.94 -6.14
C ASP A 121 -5.79 14.03 -6.64
N THR A 122 -6.99 14.23 -6.10
CA THR A 122 -8.15 13.41 -6.45
C THR A 122 -8.50 13.48 -7.94
N GLU A 123 -8.05 14.50 -8.67
CA GLU A 123 -8.25 14.66 -10.12
C GLU A 123 -7.02 14.27 -10.96
N HIS A 124 -5.99 13.67 -10.33
CA HIS A 124 -4.72 13.38 -10.99
C HIS A 124 -4.90 12.65 -12.35
N PRO A 125 -4.23 13.11 -13.43
CA PRO A 125 -4.40 12.54 -14.77
C PRO A 125 -4.12 11.04 -14.85
N ALA A 126 -3.27 10.51 -13.95
CA ALA A 126 -2.94 9.07 -13.89
C ALA A 126 -4.17 8.16 -13.78
N ARG A 127 -5.25 8.64 -13.14
CA ARG A 127 -6.52 7.93 -13.04
C ARG A 127 -7.12 7.61 -14.42
N LYS A 128 -6.85 8.47 -15.40
CA LYS A 128 -7.33 8.33 -16.78
C LYS A 128 -6.29 7.68 -17.68
N THR A 129 -5.00 7.78 -17.38
CA THR A 129 -3.94 7.18 -18.23
C THR A 129 -3.68 5.71 -17.92
N LEU A 130 -3.83 5.27 -16.66
CA LEU A 130 -3.77 3.84 -16.31
C LEU A 130 -5.04 3.15 -16.83
N LYS A 131 -4.92 2.45 -17.97
CA LYS A 131 -6.05 1.77 -18.64
C LYS A 131 -6.10 0.28 -18.38
N ASP A 132 -4.96 -0.31 -18.05
CA ASP A 132 -4.79 -1.73 -17.80
C ASP A 132 -3.59 -1.98 -16.88
N ILE A 133 -3.50 -3.22 -16.42
CA ILE A 133 -2.34 -3.76 -15.72
C ILE A 133 -1.99 -5.02 -16.49
N PRO A 134 -0.73 -5.26 -16.87
CA PRO A 134 -0.35 -6.48 -17.55
C PRO A 134 -0.48 -7.66 -16.59
N TYR A 135 -1.05 -8.77 -17.08
CA TYR A 135 -1.21 -10.02 -16.34
C TYR A 135 -0.61 -11.18 -17.12
N PHE A 136 -0.18 -12.21 -16.40
CA PHE A 136 0.01 -13.53 -17.02
C PHE A 136 -1.34 -14.14 -17.43
N PRO A 137 -1.37 -15.10 -18.36
CA PRO A 137 -2.56 -15.88 -18.65
C PRO A 137 -3.15 -16.53 -17.39
N ILE A 138 -4.48 -16.55 -17.26
CA ILE A 138 -5.15 -17.20 -16.14
C ILE A 138 -4.91 -18.71 -16.25
N ASP A 139 -4.36 -19.30 -15.19
CA ASP A 139 -4.07 -20.73 -15.15
C ASP A 139 -4.43 -21.32 -13.78
N SER A 140 -5.34 -22.28 -13.78
CA SER A 140 -5.81 -22.96 -12.58
C SER A 140 -4.74 -23.80 -11.88
N HIS A 141 -3.62 -24.12 -12.52
CA HIS A 141 -2.50 -24.80 -11.87
C HIS A 141 -1.81 -23.92 -10.82
N TRP A 142 -1.96 -22.59 -10.93
CA TRP A 142 -1.48 -21.62 -9.94
C TRP A 142 -2.46 -21.40 -8.76
N ARG A 143 -3.50 -22.24 -8.66
CA ARG A 143 -4.47 -22.24 -7.57
C ARG A 143 -4.29 -23.49 -6.71
N PHE A 144 -3.69 -23.31 -5.54
CA PHE A 144 -3.36 -24.38 -4.62
C PHE A 144 -4.37 -24.51 -3.47
N GLN A 145 -4.60 -25.74 -3.02
CA GLN A 145 -5.08 -25.98 -1.66
C GLN A 145 -3.86 -25.98 -0.74
N ALA A 146 -3.76 -24.99 0.13
CA ALA A 146 -2.70 -24.87 1.10
C ALA A 146 -3.23 -25.21 2.50
N THR A 147 -2.34 -25.68 3.36
CA THR A 147 -2.64 -25.88 4.79
C THR A 147 -2.09 -24.69 5.58
N PHE A 148 -2.94 -24.06 6.37
CA PHE A 148 -2.58 -23.05 7.35
C PHE A 148 -2.10 -23.70 8.64
N HIS A 149 -0.91 -23.29 9.08
CA HIS A 149 -0.29 -23.73 10.32
C HIS A 149 -0.25 -22.54 11.28
N PRO A 150 -1.22 -22.41 12.18
CA PRO A 150 -1.21 -21.33 13.16
C PRO A 150 -0.03 -21.51 14.13
N TYR A 151 0.53 -20.40 14.58
CA TYR A 151 1.42 -20.39 15.73
C TYR A 151 0.60 -20.44 17.03
N ASP A 152 1.17 -21.00 18.10
CA ASP A 152 0.54 -21.02 19.43
C ASP A 152 0.23 -19.60 19.94
N THR A 153 1.10 -18.65 19.60
CA THR A 153 0.93 -17.22 19.83
C THR A 153 1.33 -16.43 18.59
N LEU A 154 0.70 -15.26 18.39
CA LEU A 154 1.10 -14.34 17.33
C LEU A 154 2.60 -14.04 17.43
N ARG A 155 3.30 -14.12 16.30
CA ARG A 155 4.71 -13.78 16.20
C ARG A 155 4.87 -12.40 15.59
N THR A 156 5.85 -11.66 16.06
CA THR A 156 6.30 -10.44 15.40
C THR A 156 7.30 -10.79 14.30
N VAL A 157 7.04 -10.32 13.08
CA VAL A 157 7.91 -10.45 11.91
C VAL A 157 8.40 -9.05 11.52
N PRO A 158 9.68 -8.73 11.76
CA PRO A 158 10.25 -7.44 11.35
C PRO A 158 10.49 -7.46 9.83
N LEU A 159 9.86 -6.53 9.11
CA LEU A 159 9.99 -6.42 7.66
C LEU A 159 10.48 -5.02 7.26
N PRO A 160 11.46 -4.91 6.35
CA PRO A 160 11.80 -3.62 5.77
C PRO A 160 10.65 -3.13 4.89
N ASN A 161 10.48 -1.81 4.81
CA ASN A 161 9.62 -1.16 3.83
C ASN A 161 10.45 -0.51 2.71
N ALA A 162 9.78 0.09 1.74
CA ALA A 162 10.40 0.76 0.59
C ALA A 162 11.26 2.00 0.96
N LEU A 163 11.25 2.43 2.21
CA LEU A 163 12.11 3.49 2.76
C LEU A 163 13.25 2.91 3.64
N ASP A 164 13.51 1.61 3.53
CA ASP A 164 14.49 0.85 4.34
C ASP A 164 14.22 0.87 5.86
N MET A 165 13.01 1.25 6.28
CA MET A 165 12.60 1.22 7.69
C MET A 165 12.06 -0.16 8.06
N ILE A 166 12.48 -0.67 9.23
CA ILE A 166 11.93 -1.92 9.78
C ILE A 166 10.59 -1.64 10.45
N VAL A 167 9.57 -2.41 10.04
CA VAL A 167 8.22 -2.38 10.60
C VAL A 167 7.92 -3.75 11.20
N ASP A 168 7.52 -3.76 12.47
CA ASP A 168 7.07 -4.96 13.16
C ASP A 168 5.65 -5.32 12.71
N ASN A 169 5.48 -6.53 12.17
CA ASN A 169 4.21 -7.03 11.68
C ASN A 169 3.76 -8.25 12.47
N SER A 170 2.45 -8.37 12.71
CA SER A 170 1.88 -9.56 13.35
C SER A 170 1.73 -10.69 12.33
N SER A 171 2.18 -11.88 12.69
CA SER A 171 2.03 -13.12 11.92
C SER A 171 1.28 -14.16 12.72
N PRO A 172 0.12 -14.64 12.21
CA PRO A 172 -0.62 -15.72 12.86
C PRO A 172 -0.10 -17.12 12.54
N GLY A 173 0.81 -17.27 11.57
CA GLY A 173 1.26 -18.58 11.12
C GLY A 173 1.91 -18.56 9.75
N TYR A 174 1.95 -19.73 9.11
CA TYR A 174 2.42 -19.90 7.74
C TYR A 174 1.51 -20.82 6.93
N LEU A 175 1.56 -20.71 5.61
CA LEU A 175 0.89 -21.60 4.67
C LEU A 175 1.88 -22.62 4.12
N SER A 176 1.47 -23.88 4.00
CA SER A 176 2.23 -24.89 3.27
C SER A 176 1.45 -25.40 2.05
N PHE A 177 2.10 -25.53 0.91
CA PHE A 177 1.51 -26.10 -0.31
C PHE A 177 2.55 -26.94 -1.07
N THR A 178 2.07 -27.86 -1.91
CA THR A 178 2.95 -28.70 -2.74
C THR A 178 3.00 -28.17 -4.17
N TYR A 179 4.21 -28.03 -4.72
CA TYR A 179 4.44 -27.73 -6.12
C TYR A 179 5.55 -28.63 -6.66
N GLN A 180 5.29 -29.29 -7.79
CA GLN A 180 6.21 -30.23 -8.43
C GLN A 180 6.83 -31.29 -7.48
N GLY A 181 6.03 -31.82 -6.56
CA GLY A 181 6.45 -32.85 -5.60
C GLY A 181 7.20 -32.34 -4.37
N ASN A 182 7.47 -31.04 -4.27
CA ASN A 182 8.11 -30.42 -3.10
C ASN A 182 7.10 -29.60 -2.29
N THR A 183 7.25 -29.60 -0.96
CA THR A 183 6.46 -28.76 -0.06
C THR A 183 7.17 -27.45 0.18
N TYR A 184 6.46 -26.34 -0.04
CA TYR A 184 6.94 -24.98 0.23
C TYR A 184 6.13 -24.37 1.37
N GLN A 185 6.76 -23.46 2.10
CA GLN A 185 6.16 -22.76 3.23
C GLN A 185 6.29 -21.25 3.01
N LEU A 186 5.23 -20.51 3.32
CA LEU A 186 5.20 -19.06 3.23
C LEU A 186 4.60 -18.49 4.50
N ILE A 187 5.38 -17.65 5.20
CA ILE A 187 4.90 -16.86 6.33
C ILE A 187 3.79 -15.93 5.87
N VAL A 188 2.70 -15.87 6.63
CA VAL A 188 1.62 -14.91 6.38
C VAL A 188 1.55 -13.90 7.51
N LEU A 189 1.17 -12.67 7.18
CA LEU A 189 0.84 -11.63 8.14
C LEU A 189 -0.67 -11.64 8.41
N ASP A 190 -1.07 -10.98 9.49
CA ASP A 190 -2.48 -10.70 9.75
C ASP A 190 -3.01 -9.71 8.70
N GLY A 191 -3.96 -10.15 7.87
CA GLY A 191 -4.57 -9.35 6.81
C GLY A 191 -5.85 -8.65 7.24
N GLY A 192 -6.25 -8.77 8.51
CA GLY A 192 -7.52 -8.28 9.02
C GLY A 192 -8.40 -9.43 9.53
N PRO A 193 -9.68 -9.15 9.89
CA PRO A 193 -10.54 -10.12 10.57
C PRO A 193 -10.61 -11.48 9.88
N ASP A 194 -10.80 -11.49 8.56
CA ASP A 194 -11.11 -12.69 7.77
C ASP A 194 -10.02 -13.06 6.74
N GLU A 195 -8.88 -12.35 6.72
CA GLU A 195 -7.87 -12.50 5.67
C GLU A 195 -6.46 -12.70 6.23
N LEU A 196 -5.67 -13.48 5.50
CA LEU A 196 -4.23 -13.63 5.64
C LEU A 196 -3.57 -12.81 4.54
N PHE A 197 -2.49 -12.12 4.90
CA PHE A 197 -1.74 -11.29 3.95
C PHE A 197 -0.38 -11.92 3.66
N LEU A 198 -0.14 -12.26 2.40
CA LEU A 198 1.09 -12.84 1.92
C LEU A 198 1.88 -11.81 1.10
N LEU A 199 3.18 -11.73 1.39
CA LEU A 199 4.17 -11.04 0.57
C LEU A 199 5.18 -12.07 0.13
N PHE A 200 5.54 -12.11 -1.15
CA PHE A 200 6.50 -13.10 -1.65
C PHE A 200 7.38 -12.56 -2.76
N TYR A 201 8.55 -13.17 -2.88
CA TYR A 201 9.40 -13.14 -4.07
C TYR A 201 9.30 -14.48 -4.79
N ASP A 202 9.51 -14.45 -6.09
CA ASP A 202 9.73 -15.63 -6.93
C ASP A 202 10.72 -15.30 -8.06
N GLU A 203 11.09 -16.26 -8.90
CA GLU A 203 12.10 -16.05 -9.95
C GLU A 203 11.67 -15.07 -11.07
N THR A 204 10.40 -14.65 -11.11
CA THR A 204 9.94 -13.57 -12.00
C THR A 204 10.24 -12.16 -11.46
N SER A 205 10.56 -12.02 -10.17
CA SER A 205 10.72 -10.71 -9.49
C SER A 205 11.88 -9.92 -10.07
N GLY A 206 11.60 -8.69 -10.52
CA GLY A 206 12.58 -7.81 -11.16
C GLY A 206 12.88 -8.16 -12.62
N MET A 207 12.19 -9.16 -13.17
CA MET A 207 12.29 -9.58 -14.57
C MET A 207 10.96 -9.36 -15.29
N ASP A 208 9.96 -10.20 -15.00
CA ASP A 208 8.61 -10.11 -15.55
C ASP A 208 7.62 -9.44 -14.59
N THR A 209 7.94 -9.40 -13.30
CA THR A 209 7.12 -8.85 -12.22
C THR A 209 7.89 -7.81 -11.43
N TYR A 210 7.17 -6.99 -10.65
CA TYR A 210 7.78 -5.89 -9.90
C TYR A 210 8.90 -6.36 -8.96
N GLY A 211 10.04 -5.67 -8.99
CA GLY A 211 11.25 -6.06 -8.26
C GLY A 211 11.11 -6.09 -6.73
N GLY A 212 10.19 -5.31 -6.15
CA GLY A 212 9.89 -5.33 -4.71
C GLY A 212 9.04 -6.51 -4.25
N GLY A 213 8.74 -7.46 -5.14
CA GLY A 213 7.91 -8.62 -4.87
C GLY A 213 6.42 -8.32 -5.06
N ARG A 214 5.59 -9.34 -4.78
CA ARG A 214 4.14 -9.28 -4.99
C ARG A 214 3.39 -9.65 -3.72
N TYR A 215 2.15 -9.21 -3.69
CA TYR A 215 1.22 -9.37 -2.59
C TYR A 215 0.09 -10.32 -2.97
N LEU A 216 -0.47 -11.00 -1.99
CA LEU A 216 -1.65 -11.85 -2.16
C LEU A 216 -2.44 -11.86 -0.85
N TYR A 217 -3.75 -11.59 -0.94
CA TYR A 217 -4.68 -11.85 0.16
C TYR A 217 -5.36 -13.19 -0.06
N THR A 218 -5.58 -13.93 1.03
CA THR A 218 -6.44 -15.11 1.02
C THR A 218 -7.29 -15.15 2.27
N LYS A 219 -8.45 -15.81 2.22
CA LYS A 219 -9.32 -15.93 3.38
C LYS A 219 -8.67 -16.80 4.45
N LYS A 220 -8.86 -16.44 5.72
CA LYS A 220 -8.60 -17.33 6.86
C LYS A 220 -9.42 -18.62 6.70
N PRO A 221 -8.92 -19.76 7.19
CA PRO A 221 -9.69 -21.00 7.13
C PRO A 221 -10.95 -20.87 7.98
N VAL A 222 -12.11 -21.25 7.42
CA VAL A 222 -13.40 -21.25 8.13
C VAL A 222 -13.62 -22.59 8.84
N ASP A 223 -13.28 -23.70 8.17
CA ASP A 223 -13.40 -25.05 8.69
C ASP A 223 -12.07 -25.81 8.50
N GLY A 224 -11.49 -26.27 9.61
CA GLY A 224 -10.18 -26.92 9.62
C GLY A 224 -9.05 -25.93 9.31
N ASN A 225 -8.03 -26.41 8.57
CA ASN A 225 -6.81 -25.64 8.30
C ASN A 225 -6.57 -25.42 6.80
N THR A 226 -7.57 -25.63 5.93
CA THR A 226 -7.36 -25.51 4.49
C THR A 226 -7.70 -24.11 4.01
N VAL A 227 -6.82 -23.51 3.20
CA VAL A 227 -7.06 -22.25 2.51
C VAL A 227 -6.79 -22.41 1.02
N VAL A 228 -7.35 -21.51 0.21
CA VAL A 228 -7.06 -21.43 -1.22
C VAL A 228 -5.99 -20.38 -1.45
N LEU A 229 -4.83 -20.80 -1.94
CA LEU A 229 -3.77 -19.90 -2.35
C LEU A 229 -3.82 -19.75 -3.88
N ASP A 230 -4.33 -18.62 -4.37
CA ASP A 230 -4.53 -18.39 -5.81
C ASP A 230 -3.59 -17.29 -6.33
N PHE A 231 -2.46 -17.70 -6.92
CA PHE A 231 -1.48 -16.75 -7.44
C PHE A 231 -1.99 -15.98 -8.68
N ASN A 232 -3.13 -16.35 -9.28
CA ASN A 232 -3.76 -15.52 -10.31
C ASN A 232 -4.28 -14.18 -9.75
N GLN A 233 -4.42 -14.08 -8.42
CA GLN A 233 -4.75 -12.86 -7.70
C GLN A 233 -3.51 -12.21 -7.05
N ALA A 234 -2.30 -12.70 -7.34
CA ALA A 234 -1.08 -12.01 -6.90
C ALA A 234 -1.00 -10.65 -7.61
N TYR A 235 -0.75 -9.59 -6.84
CA TYR A 235 -0.76 -8.22 -7.34
C TYR A 235 0.49 -7.46 -6.92
N ASN A 236 0.86 -6.43 -7.67
CA ASN A 236 1.97 -5.57 -7.34
C ASN A 236 1.60 -4.63 -6.18
N PRO A 237 2.52 -4.40 -5.23
CA PRO A 237 2.30 -3.42 -4.17
C PRO A 237 2.10 -2.01 -4.76
N PRO A 238 1.50 -1.07 -4.00
CA PRO A 238 1.31 0.31 -4.45
C PRO A 238 2.56 1.00 -5.00
N CYS A 239 3.75 0.62 -4.51
CA CYS A 239 5.04 1.16 -4.90
C CYS A 239 5.40 0.87 -6.36
N ALA A 240 4.75 -0.11 -7.01
CA ALA A 240 4.86 -0.31 -8.45
C ALA A 240 4.17 0.79 -9.27
N PHE A 241 3.28 1.58 -8.65
CA PHE A 241 2.47 2.61 -9.31
C PHE A 241 2.76 4.03 -8.81
N THR A 242 3.44 4.19 -7.69
CA THR A 242 3.76 5.51 -7.13
C THR A 242 4.99 5.45 -6.23
N THR A 243 5.84 6.47 -6.30
CA THR A 243 7.00 6.64 -5.42
C THR A 243 6.63 7.16 -4.03
N PHE A 244 5.36 7.51 -3.80
CA PHE A 244 4.87 8.11 -2.55
C PHE A 244 4.22 7.08 -1.60
N ALA A 245 4.30 5.79 -1.94
CA ALA A 245 3.88 4.67 -1.11
C ALA A 245 5.04 4.13 -0.26
N THR A 246 4.71 3.50 0.87
CA THR A 246 5.68 2.95 1.84
C THR A 246 5.42 1.45 2.04
N CYS A 247 5.61 0.67 0.98
CA CYS A 247 5.22 -0.75 0.93
C CYS A 247 6.21 -1.63 1.70
N LEU A 248 5.72 -2.69 2.34
CA LEU A 248 6.56 -3.72 2.95
C LEU A 248 7.23 -4.57 1.86
N LEU A 249 8.43 -5.06 2.17
CA LEU A 249 9.13 -6.03 1.36
C LEU A 249 8.88 -7.45 1.92
N PRO A 250 8.73 -8.47 1.06
CA PRO A 250 8.60 -9.86 1.52
C PRO A 250 9.77 -10.31 2.40
N PRO A 251 9.54 -11.14 3.42
CA PRO A 251 10.62 -11.79 4.15
C PRO A 251 11.43 -12.71 3.24
N LEU A 252 12.70 -12.96 3.59
CA LEU A 252 13.59 -13.81 2.80
C LEU A 252 13.08 -15.25 2.71
N GLU A 253 12.41 -15.72 3.76
CA GLU A 253 11.75 -17.02 3.85
C GLU A 253 10.63 -17.18 2.83
N ASN A 254 10.00 -16.07 2.40
CA ASN A 254 8.95 -16.08 1.37
C ASN A 254 9.51 -15.92 -0.04
N ARG A 255 10.68 -16.50 -0.31
CA ARG A 255 11.26 -16.56 -1.66
C ARG A 255 11.04 -17.93 -2.27
N LEU A 256 10.18 -18.00 -3.26
CA LEU A 256 9.94 -19.20 -4.05
C LEU A 256 11.07 -19.40 -5.07
N PRO A 257 11.71 -20.57 -5.14
CA PRO A 257 12.86 -20.84 -6.02
C PRO A 257 12.41 -21.30 -7.42
N PHE A 258 11.31 -20.76 -7.93
CA PHE A 258 10.76 -21.05 -9.24
C PHE A 258 9.91 -19.86 -9.73
N PRO A 259 9.66 -19.72 -11.04
CA PRO A 259 8.88 -18.61 -11.55
C PRO A 259 7.39 -18.85 -11.31
N VAL A 260 6.70 -17.88 -10.71
CA VAL A 260 5.24 -17.88 -10.55
C VAL A 260 4.61 -17.08 -11.67
N THR A 261 4.24 -17.76 -12.76
CA THR A 261 3.69 -17.19 -14.00
C THR A 261 2.16 -16.99 -13.95
N ALA A 262 1.67 -16.43 -12.85
CA ALA A 262 0.28 -16.03 -12.64
C ALA A 262 0.21 -14.68 -11.94
N GLY A 263 -0.91 -13.96 -12.09
CA GLY A 263 -1.12 -12.66 -11.46
C GLY A 263 -0.56 -11.48 -12.25
N GLU A 264 -0.40 -10.34 -11.59
CA GLU A 264 0.12 -9.11 -12.20
C GLU A 264 1.60 -9.28 -12.62
N LYS A 265 1.92 -8.72 -13.79
CA LYS A 265 3.28 -8.44 -14.28
C LYS A 265 3.71 -7.04 -13.86
N ASP A 266 4.98 -6.70 -14.09
CA ASP A 266 5.46 -5.33 -13.88
C ASP A 266 4.65 -4.35 -14.74
N PRO A 267 4.03 -3.31 -14.15
CA PRO A 267 3.20 -2.38 -14.90
C PRO A 267 4.02 -1.40 -15.75
N HIS A 268 5.35 -1.35 -15.59
CA HIS A 268 6.25 -0.34 -16.17
C HIS A 268 5.72 1.10 -15.98
N PHE A 269 4.99 1.33 -14.89
CA PHE A 269 4.23 2.57 -14.68
C PHE A 269 5.13 3.73 -14.26
N LEU A 270 6.21 3.42 -13.54
CA LEU A 270 7.18 4.39 -13.02
C LEU A 270 8.41 4.56 -13.91
N THR A 271 8.47 3.93 -15.08
CA THR A 271 9.58 4.15 -16.00
C THR A 271 9.42 5.52 -16.69
N HIS A 272 10.16 6.51 -16.18
CA HIS A 272 10.44 7.79 -16.83
C HIS A 272 11.94 7.92 -17.08
#